data_AF-A0A1G1ITI4-F1
#
_entry.id   AF-A0A1G1ITI4-F1
#
_cell.length_a   1.000
_cell.length_b   1.000
_cell.length_c   1.000
_cell.angle_alpha   90.00
_cell.angle_beta   90.00
_cell.angle_gamma   90.00
#
_symmetry.space_group_name_H-M   'P 1'
#
loop_
_entity.id
_entity.type
_entity.pdbx_description
1 polymer ?
#
loop_
_entity_poly.entity_id
_entity_poly.type
_entity_poly.pdbx_seq_one_letter_code
_entity_poly.pdbx_strand_id
1 'polypeptide(L)'
;MSEIVPKWIMRRYLILRNEFGEKEFSFEECKNSLDEGDARIISIFLSDLKKNGWLTVKIDPNDSRKRLYQLRGLDTVFNEITKKIVRKH
;
A
#
# COMPACT_ATOMS: atom_id res chain seq x y z
N MET A 1 7.08 10.52 -17.09
CA MET A 1 6.56 11.74 -16.44
C MET A 1 6.33 11.40 -14.99
N SER A 2 6.75 12.24 -14.06
CA SER A 2 6.56 12.05 -12.62
C SER A 2 5.06 12.10 -12.32
N GLU A 3 4.40 10.95 -12.32
CA GLU A 3 2.99 10.87 -11.93
C GLU A 3 2.91 11.19 -10.44
N ILE A 4 2.43 12.40 -10.15
CA ILE A 4 2.20 12.88 -8.80
C ILE A 4 1.19 11.92 -8.17
N VAL A 5 1.61 11.21 -7.13
CA VAL A 5 0.72 10.32 -6.37
C VAL A 5 -0.50 11.14 -5.93
N PRO A 6 -1.72 10.75 -6.32
CA PRO A 6 -2.91 11.52 -5.98
C PRO A 6 -2.99 11.77 -4.47
N LYS A 7 -3.37 12.99 -4.07
CA LYS A 7 -3.46 13.38 -2.64
C LYS A 7 -4.28 12.40 -1.80
N TRP A 8 -5.33 11.83 -2.40
CA TRP A 8 -6.21 10.88 -1.72
C TRP A 8 -5.54 9.53 -1.41
N ILE A 9 -4.61 9.07 -2.27
CA ILE A 9 -3.78 7.88 -2.04
C ILE A 9 -2.77 8.20 -0.94
N MET A 10 -2.09 9.34 -1.04
CA MET A 10 -1.10 9.74 -0.04
C MET A 10 -1.70 9.87 1.36
N ARG A 11 -2.88 10.49 1.48
CA ARG A 11 -3.59 10.64 2.76
C ARG A 11 -3.92 9.28 3.38
N ARG A 12 -4.51 8.36 2.61
CA ARG A 12 -4.86 7.01 3.08
C ARG A 12 -3.63 6.19 3.45
N TYR A 13 -2.56 6.29 2.65
CA TYR A 13 -1.27 5.68 2.96
C TYR A 13 -0.74 6.16 4.32
N LEU A 14 -0.76 7.48 4.59
CA LEU A 14 -0.28 8.03 5.85
C LEU A 14 -1.11 7.55 7.05
N ILE A 15 -2.44 7.44 6.91
CA ILE A 15 -3.31 6.90 7.96
C ILE A 15 -2.91 5.46 8.29
N LEU A 16 -2.85 4.58 7.27
CA LEU A 16 -2.46 3.18 7.47
C LEU A 16 -1.02 3.03 7.98
N ARG A 17 -0.09 3.88 7.53
CA ARG A 17 1.30 3.87 8.01
C ARG A 17 1.39 4.29 9.47
N ASN A 18 0.57 5.24 9.90
CA ASN A 18 0.50 5.64 11.31
C ASN A 18 -0.07 4.52 12.19
N GLU A 19 -1.04 3.77 11.68
CA GLU A 19 -1.74 2.73 12.44
C GLU A 19 -0.98 1.39 12.47
N PHE A 20 -0.53 0.90 11.31
CA PHE A 20 0.10 -0.40 11.17
C PHE A 20 1.62 -0.32 11.10
N GLY A 21 2.20 0.81 10.71
CA GLY A 21 3.64 0.95 10.51
C GLY A 21 4.16 -0.03 9.46
N GLU A 22 4.93 -1.02 9.93
CA GLU A 22 5.45 -2.13 9.11
C GLU A 22 4.78 -3.46 9.43
N LYS A 23 3.72 -3.46 10.25
CA LYS A 23 2.94 -4.66 10.54
C LYS A 23 2.04 -5.02 9.36
N GLU A 24 1.68 -6.29 9.34
CA GLU A 24 0.70 -6.81 8.40
C GLU A 24 -0.71 -6.49 8.86
N PHE A 25 -1.60 -6.28 7.90
CA PHE A 25 -3.03 -6.04 8.12
C PHE A 25 -3.86 -6.70 7.02
N SER A 26 -5.11 -6.97 7.33
CA SER A 26 -6.10 -7.56 6.44
C SER A 26 -6.87 -6.51 5.66
N PHE A 27 -7.67 -6.96 4.69
CA PHE A 27 -8.56 -6.08 3.95
C PHE A 27 -9.58 -5.38 4.86
N GLU A 28 -10.14 -6.11 5.83
CA GLU A 28 -11.13 -5.57 6.77
C GLU A 28 -10.51 -4.55 7.72
N GLU A 29 -9.28 -4.80 8.20
CA GLU A 29 -8.55 -3.81 9.00
C GLU A 29 -8.31 -2.53 8.20
N CYS A 30 -7.85 -2.64 6.95
CA CYS A 30 -7.71 -1.48 6.06
C CYS A 30 -9.01 -0.69 5.90
N LYS A 31 -10.13 -1.39 5.70
CA LYS A 31 -11.46 -0.80 5.57
C LYS A 31 -11.86 -0.02 6.82
N ASN A 32 -11.64 -0.61 7.99
CA ASN A 32 -11.97 0.00 9.28
C ASN A 32 -11.08 1.21 9.58
N SER A 33 -9.77 1.11 9.37
CA SER A 33 -8.80 2.18 9.59
C SER A 33 -9.05 3.41 8.71
N LEU A 34 -9.54 3.20 7.49
CA LEU A 34 -9.82 4.28 6.54
C LEU A 34 -11.25 4.82 6.66
N ASP A 35 -12.09 4.26 7.54
CA ASP A 35 -13.51 4.56 7.67
C ASP A 35 -14.22 4.57 6.29
N GLU A 36 -13.87 3.60 5.45
CA GLU A 36 -14.30 3.55 4.05
C GLU A 36 -15.31 2.42 3.85
N GLY A 37 -16.57 2.78 3.64
CA GLY A 37 -17.66 1.82 3.46
C GLY A 37 -17.58 1.03 2.14
N ASP A 38 -17.04 1.64 1.08
CA ASP A 38 -16.98 1.01 -0.25
C ASP A 38 -15.73 0.16 -0.44
N ALA A 39 -15.90 -1.17 -0.39
CA ALA A 39 -14.85 -2.14 -0.61
C ALA A 39 -14.15 -1.99 -1.98
N ARG A 40 -14.83 -1.43 -2.99
CA ARG A 40 -14.21 -1.19 -4.31
C ARG A 40 -13.14 -0.10 -4.22
N ILE A 41 -13.37 0.94 -3.43
CA ILE A 41 -12.39 2.03 -3.22
C ILE A 41 -11.15 1.48 -2.53
N ILE A 42 -11.32 0.67 -1.47
CA ILE A 42 -10.20 -0.01 -0.81
C ILE A 42 -9.44 -0.91 -1.78
N SER A 43 -10.15 -1.67 -2.62
CA SER A 43 -9.52 -2.56 -3.60
C SER A 43 -8.69 -1.82 -4.64
N ILE A 44 -9.20 -0.68 -5.15
CA ILE A 44 -8.48 0.19 -6.09
C ILE A 44 -7.22 0.74 -5.41
N PHE A 45 -7.38 1.29 -4.20
CA PHE A 45 -6.27 1.85 -3.43
C PHE A 45 -5.14 0.85 -3.16
N LEU A 46 -5.46 -0.34 -2.66
CA LEU A 46 -4.47 -1.40 -2.40
C LEU A 46 -3.81 -1.89 -3.69
N SER A 47 -4.58 -1.99 -4.78
CA SER A 47 -4.05 -2.37 -6.09
C SER A 47 -3.05 -1.35 -6.62
N ASP A 48 -3.33 -0.05 -6.46
CA ASP A 48 -2.44 1.02 -6.89
C ASP A 48 -1.15 1.05 -6.05
N LEU A 49 -1.25 0.91 -4.73
CA LEU A 49 -0.06 0.80 -3.88
C LEU A 49 0.81 -0.40 -4.28
N LYS A 50 0.19 -1.55 -4.54
CA LYS A 50 0.92 -2.75 -4.98
C LYS A 50 1.61 -2.55 -6.32
N LYS A 51 0.91 -2.00 -7.32
CA LYS A 51 1.47 -1.71 -8.65
C LYS A 51 2.67 -0.78 -8.59
N ASN A 52 2.62 0.20 -7.69
CA ASN A 52 3.71 1.16 -7.48
C ASN A 52 4.83 0.62 -6.56
N GLY A 53 4.67 -0.58 -6.00
CA GLY A 53 5.66 -1.21 -5.14
C GLY A 53 5.70 -0.65 -3.72
N TRP A 54 4.62 0.00 -3.27
CA TRP A 54 4.49 0.61 -1.93
C TRP A 54 3.87 -0.37 -0.91
N LEU A 55 3.37 -1.51 -1.41
CA LEU A 55 2.66 -2.51 -0.64
C LEU A 55 3.09 -3.90 -1.09
N THR A 56 3.37 -4.78 -0.14
CA THR A 56 3.50 -6.22 -0.38
C THR A 56 2.21 -6.92 0.05
N VAL A 57 1.93 -8.05 -0.61
CA VAL A 57 0.75 -8.87 -0.35
C VAL A 57 1.18 -10.32 -0.26
N LYS A 58 0.74 -11.02 0.77
CA LYS A 58 0.91 -12.46 0.92
C LYS A 58 -0.42 -13.14 1.25
N ILE A 59 -0.47 -14.45 1.05
CA ILE A 59 -1.59 -15.29 1.49
C ILE A 59 -1.47 -15.46 3.00
N ASP A 60 -2.59 -15.38 3.71
CA ASP A 60 -2.62 -15.68 5.14
C ASP A 60 -2.26 -17.17 5.35
N PRO A 61 -1.26 -17.49 6.20
CA PRO A 61 -0.84 -18.88 6.42
C PRO A 61 -1.94 -19.76 7.06
N ASN A 62 -2.93 -19.15 7.71
CA ASN A 62 -4.01 -19.86 8.40
C ASN A 62 -5.31 -19.95 7.58
N ASP A 63 -5.51 -19.04 6.61
CA ASP A 63 -6.68 -19.06 5.71
C ASP A 63 -6.27 -18.62 4.30
N SER A 64 -6.19 -19.57 3.37
CA SER A 64 -5.76 -19.32 1.99
C SER A 64 -6.67 -18.35 1.20
N ARG A 65 -7.87 -18.08 1.70
CA ARG A 65 -8.82 -17.11 1.14
C ARG A 65 -8.51 -15.67 1.57
N LYS A 66 -7.74 -15.49 2.64
CA LYS A 66 -7.36 -14.18 3.15
C LYS A 66 -6.03 -13.71 2.56
N ARG A 67 -5.87 -12.39 2.56
CA ARG A 67 -4.65 -11.71 2.13
C ARG A 67 -4.19 -10.80 3.26
N LEU A 68 -2.88 -10.83 3.50
CA LEU A 68 -2.19 -9.96 4.42
C LEU A 68 -1.38 -8.95 3.61
N TYR A 69 -1.57 -7.68 3.94
CA TYR A 69 -1.01 -6.52 3.30
C TYR A 69 0.02 -5.90 4.25
N GLN A 70 1.15 -5.44 3.71
CA GLN A 70 2.17 -4.76 4.50
C GLN A 70 2.70 -3.54 3.73
N LEU A 71 2.66 -2.38 4.37
CA LEU A 71 3.17 -1.14 3.79
C LEU A 71 4.70 -1.12 3.82
N ARG A 72 5.30 -0.74 2.70
CA ARG A 72 6.74 -0.49 2.62
C ARG A 72 7.04 0.96 3.01
N GLY A 73 8.17 1.17 3.67
CA GLY A 73 8.60 2.51 4.09
C GLY A 73 8.80 3.45 2.89
N LEU A 74 8.51 4.73 3.10
CA LEU A 74 8.69 5.75 2.07
C LEU A 74 10.15 5.80 1.61
N ASP A 75 11.10 5.70 2.54
CA ASP A 75 12.54 5.59 2.31
C ASP A 75 12.88 4.44 1.34
N THR A 76 12.28 3.27 1.56
CA THR A 76 12.51 2.07 0.75
C THR A 76 11.96 2.26 -0.65
N VAL A 77 10.74 2.80 -0.74
CA VAL A 77 10.06 3.13 -2.00
C VAL A 77 10.85 4.19 -2.79
N PHE A 78 11.25 5.28 -2.14
CA PHE A 78 12.05 6.35 -2.76
C PHE A 78 13.37 5.81 -3.29
N ASN A 79 14.08 4.99 -2.51
CA ASN A 79 15.33 4.39 -2.93
C ASN A 79 15.16 3.48 -4.16
N GLU A 80 14.09 2.70 -4.24
CA GLU A 80 13.81 1.86 -5.41
C GLU A 80 13.44 2.66 -6.65
N ILE A 81 12.63 3.71 -6.49
CA ILE A 81 12.29 4.63 -7.58
C ILE A 81 13.55 5.32 -8.09
N THR A 82 14.39 5.87 -7.21
CA THR A 82 15.66 6.50 -7.58
C THR A 82 16.58 5.53 -8.29
N LYS A 83 16.74 4.29 -7.80
CA LYS A 83 17.54 3.26 -8.47
C LYS A 83 17.00 2.93 -9.88
N LYS A 84 15.68 2.85 -10.06
CA LYS A 84 15.06 2.60 -11.37
C LYS A 84 15.29 3.75 -12.35
N ILE A 85 15.29 4.99 -11.87
CA ILE A 85 15.57 6.18 -12.70
C ILE A 85 17.05 6.19 -13.11
N VAL A 86 17.96 6.01 -12.15
CA VAL A 86 19.42 6.06 -12.39
C VAL A 86 19.89 4.94 -13.32
N ARG A 87 19.31 3.74 -13.24
CA ARG A 87 19.64 2.62 -14.15
C ARG A 87 19.12 2.78 -15.58
N LYS A 88 18.29 3.79 -15.84
CA LYS A 88 17.71 4.05 -17.17
C LYS A 88 18.53 5.08 -17.98
N HIS A 89 19.72 5.42 -17.50
CA HIS A 89 20.73 6.24 -18.19
C HIS A 89 22.04 5.46 -18.29
#